data_AF-A0A915U5H0-F1
#
_entry.id   AF-A0A915U5H0-F1
#
_cell.length_a   1.000
_cell.length_b   1.000
_cell.length_c   1.000
_cell.angle_alpha   90.00
_cell.angle_beta   90.00
_cell.angle_gamma   90.00
#
_symmetry.space_group_name_H-M   'P 1'
#
loop_
_entity.id
_entity.type
_entity.pdbx_description
1 polymer ?
#
loop_
_entity_poly.entity_id
_entity_poly.type
_entity_poly.pdbx_seq_one_letter_code
_entity_poly.pdbx_strand_id
1 'polypeptide(L)'
;MSRPRWAPGSAPWYSTGMGIDVVAESGTTFRVVVTDDRGSSTHLVTVMPSDVERYAPGSTPEELLEAAFGFLLAREPKESILARFDLPVIERYFPEFAAAMHHHGQ
;
A
#
# COMPACT_ATOMS: atom_id res chain seq x y z
N MET A 1 -3.09 -12.89 -25.24
CA MET A 1 -3.21 -12.56 -23.80
C MET A 1 -2.54 -11.22 -23.59
N SER A 2 -3.33 -10.16 -23.43
CA SER A 2 -2.86 -8.77 -23.45
C SER A 2 -2.23 -8.40 -22.10
N ARG A 3 -0.99 -7.92 -22.12
CA ARG A 3 -0.32 -7.34 -20.95
C ARG A 3 -0.94 -5.96 -20.66
N PRO A 4 -1.16 -5.56 -19.40
CA PRO A 4 -1.67 -4.22 -19.09
C PRO A 4 -0.66 -3.13 -19.51
N ARG A 5 -1.18 -1.97 -19.93
CA ARG A 5 -0.43 -0.80 -20.43
C ARG A 5 0.13 0.04 -19.28
N TRP A 6 0.95 -0.58 -18.45
CA TRP A 6 1.73 0.14 -17.44
C TRP A 6 3.19 -0.31 -17.53
N ALA A 7 4.11 0.65 -17.44
CA ALA A 7 5.55 0.42 -17.38
C ALA A 7 6.07 1.13 -16.12
N PRO A 8 6.66 0.43 -15.13
CA PRO A 8 7.26 1.08 -13.98
C PRO A 8 8.53 1.78 -14.42
N GLY A 9 8.43 3.09 -14.63
CA GLY A 9 9.59 3.96 -14.70
C GLY A 9 9.29 5.16 -13.83
N SER A 10 10.12 5.39 -12.82
CA SER A 10 10.24 6.61 -11.98
C SER A 10 9.47 6.72 -10.65
N ALA A 11 9.27 5.62 -9.92
CA ALA A 11 9.05 5.64 -8.47
C ALA A 11 10.29 5.10 -7.72
N PRO A 12 11.00 5.89 -6.90
CA PRO A 12 12.30 5.50 -6.32
C PRO A 12 12.28 4.31 -5.32
N TRP A 13 11.12 3.72 -5.04
CA TRP A 13 10.99 2.60 -4.10
C TRP A 13 11.20 1.20 -4.72
N TYR A 14 11.38 1.06 -6.04
CA TYR A 14 11.86 -0.19 -6.66
C TYR A 14 13.40 -0.24 -6.69
N SER A 15 14.07 -0.34 -5.54
CA SER A 15 15.43 -0.89 -5.59
C SER A 15 15.31 -2.37 -6.01
N THR A 16 16.26 -2.91 -6.79
CA THR A 16 16.25 -4.25 -7.43
C THR A 16 15.92 -5.47 -6.54
N GLY A 17 15.63 -5.30 -5.25
CA GLY A 17 15.14 -6.35 -4.35
C GLY A 17 13.72 -6.15 -3.78
N MET A 18 13.12 -4.95 -3.87
CA MET A 18 11.88 -4.64 -3.13
C MET A 18 10.61 -4.73 -3.99
N GLY A 19 9.58 -5.44 -3.49
CA GLY A 19 8.29 -5.62 -4.16
C GLY A 19 7.11 -5.55 -3.18
N ILE A 20 5.99 -4.99 -3.64
CA ILE A 20 4.71 -4.94 -2.93
C ILE A 20 3.68 -5.61 -3.83
N ASP A 21 3.12 -6.74 -3.39
CA ASP A 21 2.05 -7.45 -4.08
C ASP A 21 0.76 -7.32 -3.27
N VAL A 22 -0.30 -6.83 -3.91
CA VAL A 22 -1.63 -6.69 -3.30
C VAL A 22 -2.62 -7.65 -3.95
N VAL A 23 -3.30 -8.46 -3.13
CA VAL A 23 -4.30 -9.44 -3.57
C VAL A 23 -5.56 -9.30 -2.74
N ALA A 24 -6.71 -9.13 -3.38
CA ALA A 24 -8.00 -9.18 -2.69
C ALA A 24 -8.28 -10.60 -2.16
N GLU A 25 -8.59 -10.72 -0.86
CA GLU A 25 -8.95 -12.00 -0.23
C GLU A 25 -10.46 -12.18 -0.08
N SER A 26 -11.15 -11.09 0.27
CA SER A 26 -12.61 -11.02 0.42
C SER A 26 -13.05 -9.55 0.37
N GLY A 27 -14.35 -9.27 0.23
CA GLY A 27 -14.90 -7.96 -0.17
C GLY A 27 -14.14 -6.69 0.21
N THR A 28 -13.70 -6.55 1.48
CA THR A 28 -12.95 -5.39 1.96
C THR A 28 -11.59 -5.74 2.58
N THR A 29 -11.12 -6.98 2.44
CA THR A 29 -9.85 -7.45 3.01
C THR A 29 -8.86 -7.80 1.90
N PHE A 30 -7.67 -7.24 2.02
CA PHE A 30 -6.57 -7.38 1.08
C PHE A 30 -5.36 -7.98 1.78
N ARG A 31 -4.68 -8.91 1.11
CA ARG A 31 -3.38 -9.41 1.50
C ARG A 31 -2.33 -8.58 0.78
N VAL A 32 -1.44 -7.97 1.56
CA VAL A 32 -0.26 -7.26 1.06
C VAL A 32 0.97 -8.07 1.42
N VAL A 33 1.76 -8.44 0.43
CA VAL A 33 3.05 -9.11 0.60
C VAL A 33 4.15 -8.13 0.25
N VAL A 34 5.03 -7.87 1.21
CA VAL A 34 6.22 -7.03 0.99
C VAL A 34 7.42 -7.95 0.93
N THR A 35 8.20 -7.89 -0.15
CA THR A 35 9.42 -8.68 -0.33
C THR A 35 10.62 -7.73 -0.45
N ASP A 36 11.75 -8.09 0.16
CA ASP A 36 13.06 -7.49 -0.07
C ASP A 36 14.17 -8.57 -0.09
N ASP A 37 15.44 -8.16 -0.06
CA ASP A 37 16.61 -9.04 -0.03
C ASP A 37 16.70 -9.93 1.23
N ARG A 38 16.03 -9.57 2.31
CA ARG A 38 15.97 -10.28 3.60
C ARG A 38 14.77 -11.22 3.72
N GLY A 39 13.89 -11.25 2.72
CA GLY A 39 12.71 -12.13 2.70
C GLY A 39 11.40 -11.36 2.57
N SER A 40 10.30 -11.93 3.04
CA SER A 40 8.97 -11.32 2.91
C SER A 40 8.19 -11.21 4.22
N SER A 41 7.29 -10.22 4.28
CA SER A 41 6.27 -10.07 5.31
C SER A 41 4.89 -10.09 4.66
N THR A 42 3.85 -10.41 5.44
CA THR A 42 2.47 -10.47 4.96
C THR A 42 1.54 -9.75 5.91
N HIS A 43 0.65 -8.93 5.34
CA HIS A 43 -0.24 -8.06 6.07
C HIS A 43 -1.66 -8.23 5.53
N LEU A 44 -2.65 -8.34 6.42
CA LEU A 44 -4.07 -8.37 6.08
C LEU A 44 -4.68 -7.01 6.41
N VAL A 45 -4.99 -6.23 5.38
CA VAL A 45 -5.49 -4.88 5.54
C VAL A 45 -6.95 -4.82 5.14
N THR A 46 -7.75 -4.21 6.00
CA THR A 46 -9.14 -3.91 5.70
C THR A 46 -9.25 -2.49 5.13
N VAL A 47 -9.83 -2.39 3.94
CA VAL A 47 -10.05 -1.14 3.20
C VAL A 47 -11.52 -1.03 2.86
N MET A 48 -12.19 -0.04 3.43
CA MET A 48 -13.59 0.27 3.09
C MET A 48 -13.65 1.12 1.83
N PRO A 49 -14.77 1.08 1.07
CA PRO A 49 -14.97 2.00 -0.05
C PRO A 49 -14.83 3.48 0.36
N SER A 50 -15.26 3.84 1.58
CA SER A 50 -15.08 5.19 2.13
C SER A 50 -13.61 5.57 2.35
N ASP A 51 -12.73 4.61 2.58
CA ASP A 51 -11.29 4.88 2.75
C ASP A 51 -10.67 5.24 1.39
N VAL A 52 -11.09 4.57 0.32
CA VAL A 52 -10.67 4.90 -1.06
C VAL A 52 -11.09 6.32 -1.42
N GLU A 53 -12.37 6.63 -1.24
CA GLU A 53 -12.89 7.99 -1.47
C GLU A 53 -12.16 9.05 -0.64
N ARG A 54 -11.77 8.70 0.59
CA ARG A 54 -11.07 9.61 1.49
C ARG A 54 -9.62 9.85 1.10
N TYR A 55 -8.87 8.82 0.72
CA TYR A 55 -7.41 8.91 0.58
C TYR A 55 -6.93 8.95 -0.87
N ALA A 56 -7.64 8.32 -1.80
CA ALA A 56 -7.27 8.24 -3.21
C ALA A 56 -8.53 8.15 -4.09
N PRO A 57 -9.34 9.22 -4.16
CA PRO A 57 -10.55 9.22 -4.96
C PRO A 57 -10.23 8.95 -6.44
N GLY A 58 -10.92 7.98 -7.03
CA GLY A 58 -10.69 7.56 -8.42
C GLY A 58 -9.66 6.44 -8.60
N SER A 59 -9.00 6.00 -7.53
CA SER A 59 -8.09 4.84 -7.54
C SER A 59 -8.78 3.56 -7.09
N THR A 60 -8.13 2.43 -7.32
CA THR A 60 -8.55 1.15 -6.73
C THR A 60 -8.01 0.99 -5.29
N PRO A 61 -8.61 0.11 -4.46
CA PRO A 61 -8.04 -0.24 -3.16
C PRO A 61 -6.60 -0.74 -3.24
N GLU A 62 -6.23 -1.47 -4.29
CA GLU A 62 -4.88 -1.98 -4.52
C GLU A 62 -3.89 -0.85 -4.76
N GLU A 63 -4.21 0.12 -5.62
CA GLU A 63 -3.37 1.30 -5.86
C GLU A 63 -3.18 2.12 -4.58
N LEU A 64 -4.24 2.30 -3.79
CA LEU A 64 -4.15 2.95 -2.49
C LEU A 64 -3.25 2.18 -1.52
N LEU A 65 -3.35 0.85 -1.48
CA LEU A 65 -2.52 0.01 -0.61
C LEU A 65 -1.05 0.02 -1.03
N GLU A 66 -0.75 0.00 -2.32
CA GLU A 66 0.63 0.14 -2.82
C GLU A 66 1.24 1.47 -2.35
N ALA A 67 0.52 2.58 -2.51
CA ALA A 67 0.96 3.89 -2.04
C ALA A 67 1.10 3.95 -0.51
N ALA A 68 0.14 3.39 0.22
CA ALA A 68 0.16 3.35 1.69
C ALA A 68 1.35 2.54 2.23
N PHE A 69 1.65 1.39 1.63
CA PHE A 69 2.82 0.60 2.02
C PHE A 69 4.13 1.28 1.63
N GLY A 70 4.20 1.95 0.48
CA GLY A 70 5.33 2.81 0.15
C GLY A 70 5.56 3.91 1.20
N PHE A 71 4.48 4.54 1.69
CA PHE A 71 4.53 5.54 2.76
C PHE A 71 5.07 4.97 4.08
N LEU A 72 4.60 3.79 4.49
CA LEU A 72 5.04 3.12 5.73
C LEU A 72 6.51 2.70 5.64
N LEU A 73 6.90 2.09 4.51
CA LEU A 73 8.25 1.55 4.32
C LEU A 73 9.32 2.64 4.19
N ALA A 74 8.93 3.87 3.89
CA ALA A 74 9.81 5.03 3.97
C ALA A 74 10.13 5.45 5.43
N ARG A 75 9.39 4.92 6.43
CA ARG A 75 9.47 5.33 7.84
C ARG A 75 9.89 4.19 8.77
N GLU A 76 9.45 2.96 8.49
CA GLU A 76 9.70 1.80 9.34
C GLU A 76 9.98 0.54 8.49
N PRO A 77 10.73 -0.43 9.03
CA PRO A 77 10.97 -1.70 8.33
C PRO A 77 9.68 -2.54 8.27
N LYS A 78 9.56 -3.38 7.23
CA LYS A 78 8.34 -4.17 6.98
C LYS A 78 7.94 -5.08 8.15
N GLU A 79 8.90 -5.53 8.97
CA GLU A 79 8.67 -6.36 10.14
C GLU A 79 7.99 -5.62 11.30
N SER A 80 8.01 -4.28 11.31
CA SER A 80 7.33 -3.45 12.31
C SER A 80 5.89 -3.11 11.94
N ILE A 81 5.52 -3.26 10.65
CA ILE A 81 4.16 -3.02 10.18
C ILE A 81 3.24 -4.11 10.74
N LEU A 82 2.11 -3.70 11.30
CA LEU A 82 1.10 -4.59 11.87
C LEU A 82 0.70 -5.68 10.85
N ALA A 83 0.62 -6.94 11.31
CA ALA A 83 0.23 -8.06 10.46
C ALA A 83 -1.25 -8.01 10.04
N ARG A 84 -2.11 -7.32 10.80
CA ARG A 84 -3.52 -7.11 10.45
C ARG A 84 -4.02 -5.79 11.01
N PHE A 85 -4.70 -5.00 10.18
CA PHE A 85 -5.27 -3.72 10.60
C PHE A 85 -6.29 -3.15 9.61
N ASP A 86 -7.06 -2.17 10.06
CA ASP A 86 -7.90 -1.33 9.19
C ASP A 86 -7.08 -0.13 8.72
N LEU A 87 -7.16 0.21 7.43
CA LEU A 87 -6.31 1.25 6.82
C LEU A 87 -6.28 2.58 7.62
N PRO A 88 -7.40 3.10 8.16
CA PRO A 88 -7.38 4.35 8.94
C PRO A 88 -6.56 4.29 10.23
N VAL A 89 -6.16 3.12 10.73
CA VAL A 89 -5.31 3.02 11.92
C VAL A 89 -3.95 3.70 11.71
N ILE A 90 -3.48 3.78 10.45
CA ILE A 90 -2.20 4.41 10.10
C ILE A 90 -2.16 5.85 10.60
N GLU A 91 -3.28 6.60 10.51
CA GLU A 91 -3.36 8.00 10.96
C GLU A 91 -3.10 8.17 12.47
N ARG A 92 -3.33 7.12 13.27
CA ARG A 92 -3.04 7.15 14.71
C ARG A 92 -1.55 7.14 15.01
N TYR A 93 -0.75 6.58 14.11
CA TYR A 93 0.72 6.52 14.20
C TYR A 93 1.38 7.62 13.38
N PHE A 94 0.80 7.96 12.23
CA PHE A 94 1.30 8.95 11.29
C PHE A 94 0.17 9.92 10.89
N PRO A 95 -0.04 11.00 11.65
CA PRO A 95 -1.10 11.97 11.37
C PRO A 95 -1.02 12.62 9.98
N GLU A 96 0.14 12.60 9.33
CA GLU A 96 0.36 13.13 7.98
C GLU A 96 -0.09 12.19 6.86
N PHE A 97 -0.53 10.96 7.18
CA PHE A 97 -0.86 9.93 6.19
C PHE A 97 -1.87 10.41 5.14
N ALA A 98 -2.99 11.01 5.55
CA ALA A 98 -4.01 11.49 4.62
C ALA A 98 -3.45 12.52 3.63
N ALA A 99 -2.68 13.49 4.13
CA ALA A 99 -2.06 14.52 3.30
C ALA A 99 -1.06 13.92 2.32
N ALA A 100 -0.30 12.90 2.73
CA ALA A 100 0.63 12.20 1.85
C ALA A 100 -0.09 11.43 0.73
N MET A 101 -1.21 10.76 1.03
CA MET A 101 -2.01 10.06 0.00
C MET A 101 -2.60 11.04 -1.02
N HIS A 102 -3.11 12.19 -0.57
CA HIS A 102 -3.61 13.24 -1.46
C HIS A 102 -2.54 13.85 -2.37
N HIS A 103 -1.29 13.92 -1.91
CA HIS A 103 -0.18 14.42 -2.73
C HIS A 103 0.32 13.40 -3.75
N HIS A 104 0.16 12.10 -3.47
CA HIS A 104 0.61 11.01 -4.34
C HIS A 104 -0.29 10.80 -5.57
N GLY A 105 -1.57 11.14 -5.47
CA GLY A 105 -2.56 10.98 -6.55
C GLY A 105 -2.65 12.14 -7.56
N GLN A 106 -1.66 13.05 -7.60
CA GLN A 106 -1.59 14.21 -8.51
C GLN A 106 -0.50 14.05 -9.57
#